data_AF-A0A1E5BA27-F1
#
_entry.id   AF-A0A1E5BA27-F1
#
_cell.length_a   1.000
_cell.length_b   1.000
_cell.length_c   1.000
_cell.angle_alpha   90.00
_cell.angle_beta   90.00
_cell.angle_gamma   90.00
#
_symmetry.space_group_name_H-M   'P 1'
#
loop_
_entity.id
_entity.type
_entity.pdbx_description
1 polymer ?
#
loop_
_entity_poly.entity_id
_entity_poly.type
_entity_poly.pdbx_seq_one_letter_code
_entity_poly.pdbx_strand_id
1 'polypeptide(L)'
;MKNLENEVIEYFKKFSVEARKIAESDEKTPDFLIEQEEVVLIELKEKSDDEALHQREQKELAEGGVFEHVGTTGYRNRISGVIDKGIKQLKAQKENTKSDFCLLFIVANGVAQGTQAEQIISTLYGRKYIIDFESQSSEASSCYYAYHSEFFKHRNIIDGVFLITNRNVVLLVNDKSPNYTEFKASSFLSKFVGKIGIFDLVDLETKENVMVADCDIPRSNEEAVKQYIFDKYSIERGMMLDFPQYSFKAQIDATEI
;
A
#
# COMPACT_ATOMS: atom_id res chain seq x y z
N MET A 1 8.90 5.47 -17.69
CA MET A 1 8.45 4.06 -17.75
C MET A 1 9.55 3.10 -18.17
N LYS A 2 10.11 3.12 -19.40
CA LYS A 2 11.15 2.14 -19.81
C LYS A 2 12.34 1.98 -18.84
N ASN A 3 12.78 3.06 -18.21
CA ASN A 3 13.85 2.98 -17.22
C ASN A 3 13.39 2.27 -15.92
N LEU A 4 12.20 2.63 -15.43
CA LEU A 4 11.61 2.04 -14.23
C LEU A 4 11.29 0.55 -14.41
N GLU A 5 10.80 0.14 -15.59
CA GLU A 5 10.55 -1.28 -15.87
C GLU A 5 11.83 -2.12 -15.77
N ASN A 6 12.94 -1.61 -16.33
CA ASN A 6 14.24 -2.28 -16.22
C ASN A 6 14.74 -2.31 -14.77
N GLU A 7 14.55 -1.22 -14.02
CA GLU A 7 14.89 -1.18 -12.59
C GLU A 7 14.11 -2.22 -11.78
N VAL A 8 12.83 -2.44 -12.09
CA VAL A 8 12.02 -3.49 -11.45
C VAL A 8 12.54 -4.90 -11.81
N ILE A 9 12.91 -5.15 -13.07
CA ILE A 9 13.50 -6.42 -13.48
C ILE A 9 14.83 -6.67 -12.74
N GLU A 10 15.71 -5.67 -12.70
CA GLU A 10 16.99 -5.77 -11.97
C GLU A 10 16.78 -5.90 -10.46
N TYR A 11 15.73 -5.29 -9.92
CA TYR A 11 15.34 -5.49 -8.53
C TYR A 11 14.99 -6.95 -8.25
N PHE A 12 14.11 -7.57 -9.06
CA PHE A 12 13.74 -8.98 -8.90
C PHE A 12 14.92 -9.93 -9.05
N LYS A 13 15.85 -9.67 -9.98
CA LYS A 13 17.07 -10.48 -10.16
C LYS A 13 17.93 -10.57 -8.89
N LYS A 14 17.97 -9.53 -8.06
CA LYS A 14 18.69 -9.54 -6.76
C LYS A 14 18.18 -10.62 -5.80
N PHE A 15 16.94 -11.09 -6.02
CA PHE A 15 16.29 -12.13 -5.24
C PHE A 15 16.17 -13.46 -6.00
N SER A 16 16.91 -13.62 -7.11
CA SER A 16 16.81 -14.79 -8.00
C SER A 16 15.41 -14.99 -8.58
N VAL A 17 14.66 -13.90 -8.76
CA VAL A 17 13.36 -13.88 -9.45
C VAL A 17 13.57 -13.35 -10.86
N GLU A 18 13.15 -14.14 -11.85
CA GLU A 18 13.25 -13.79 -13.26
C GLU A 18 11.92 -13.22 -13.76
N ALA A 19 11.79 -11.90 -13.72
CA ALA A 19 10.65 -11.18 -14.29
C ALA A 19 10.87 -10.90 -15.78
N ARG A 20 9.91 -11.29 -16.62
CA ARG A 20 9.88 -10.95 -18.05
C ARG A 20 8.81 -9.90 -18.33
N LYS A 21 9.13 -8.92 -19.18
CA LYS A 21 8.13 -7.96 -19.67
C LYS A 21 7.12 -8.68 -20.56
N ILE A 22 5.83 -8.39 -20.40
CA ILE A 22 4.78 -8.84 -21.33
C ILE A 22 4.79 -7.87 -22.52
N ALA A 23 4.71 -8.42 -23.74
CA ALA A 23 4.68 -7.60 -24.94
C ALA A 23 3.47 -6.66 -24.93
N GLU A 24 3.69 -5.41 -25.35
CA GLU A 24 2.61 -4.45 -25.54
C GLU A 24 1.67 -4.97 -26.64
N SER A 25 0.37 -4.95 -26.36
CA SER A 25 -0.67 -5.33 -27.31
C SER A 25 -1.81 -4.31 -27.27
N ASP A 26 -2.77 -4.44 -28.18
CA ASP A 26 -3.99 -3.62 -28.17
C ASP A 26 -4.88 -3.90 -26.94
N GLU A 27 -4.62 -5.02 -26.24
CA GLU A 27 -5.27 -5.36 -24.98
C GLU A 27 -4.48 -4.81 -23.79
N LYS A 28 -5.20 -4.49 -22.71
CA LYS A 28 -4.59 -4.07 -21.46
C LYS A 28 -3.89 -5.25 -20.78
N THR A 29 -2.58 -5.34 -20.96
CA THR A 29 -1.73 -6.36 -20.33
C THR A 29 -1.05 -5.83 -19.07
N PRO A 30 -0.78 -6.70 -18.08
CA PRO A 30 0.18 -6.44 -17.01
C PRO A 30 1.58 -6.23 -17.54
N ASP A 31 2.43 -5.58 -16.75
CA ASP A 31 3.79 -5.24 -17.18
C ASP A 31 4.72 -6.46 -17.15
N PHE A 32 4.60 -7.33 -16.14
CA PHE A 32 5.52 -8.45 -15.94
C PHE A 32 4.82 -9.78 -15.70
N LEU A 33 5.47 -10.83 -16.16
CA LEU A 33 5.20 -12.21 -15.78
C LEU A 33 6.47 -12.83 -15.19
N ILE A 34 6.30 -13.65 -14.17
CA ILE A 34 7.33 -14.54 -13.64
C ILE A 34 6.80 -15.96 -13.84
N GLU A 35 7.59 -16.81 -14.49
CA GLU A 35 7.28 -18.23 -14.73
C GLU A 35 8.41 -19.07 -14.15
N GLN A 36 8.34 -19.33 -12.85
CA GLN A 36 9.29 -20.19 -12.14
C GLN A 36 8.53 -21.34 -11.47
N GLU A 37 8.74 -21.57 -10.16
CA GLU A 37 7.98 -22.57 -9.40
C GLU A 37 6.47 -22.23 -9.39
N GLU A 38 6.16 -20.94 -9.30
CA GLU A 38 4.81 -20.39 -9.45
C GLU A 38 4.78 -19.36 -10.59
N VAL A 39 3.59 -19.17 -11.17
CA VAL A 39 3.33 -18.16 -12.18
C VAL A 39 2.76 -16.92 -11.52
N VAL A 40 3.51 -15.81 -11.55
CA VAL A 40 3.14 -14.54 -10.91
C VAL A 40 2.97 -13.43 -11.94
N LEU A 41 1.79 -12.81 -11.96
CA LEU A 41 1.53 -11.59 -12.72
C LEU A 41 1.79 -10.36 -11.87
N ILE A 42 2.47 -9.38 -12.45
CA ILE A 42 2.78 -8.12 -11.78
C ILE A 42 2.43 -6.94 -12.68
N GLU A 43 1.71 -5.97 -12.11
CA GLU A 43 1.43 -4.69 -12.74
C GLU A 43 2.14 -3.57 -11.98
N LEU A 44 2.91 -2.77 -12.71
CA LEU A 44 3.64 -1.61 -12.24
C LEU A 44 2.74 -0.37 -12.24
N LYS A 45 2.66 0.30 -11.11
CA LYS A 45 2.03 1.62 -10.99
C LYS A 45 2.99 2.61 -10.37
N GLU A 46 3.21 3.71 -11.07
CA GLU A 46 3.87 4.86 -10.49
C GLU A 46 2.82 5.80 -9.90
N LYS A 47 3.07 6.24 -8.66
CA LYS A 47 2.29 7.30 -8.03
C LYS A 47 3.21 8.49 -7.73
N SER A 48 3.21 9.46 -8.63
CA SER A 48 3.72 10.80 -8.34
C SER A 48 2.68 11.64 -7.61
N ASP A 49 3.14 12.69 -6.93
CA ASP A 49 2.25 13.68 -6.33
C ASP A 49 1.55 14.53 -7.40
N ASP A 50 0.66 15.41 -6.94
CA ASP A 50 0.05 16.37 -7.85
C ASP A 50 1.14 17.27 -8.45
N GLU A 51 1.16 17.40 -9.77
CA GLU A 51 2.17 18.20 -10.48
C GLU A 51 2.18 19.64 -9.97
N ALA A 52 1.01 20.18 -9.62
CA ALA A 52 0.87 21.48 -8.98
C ALA A 52 1.55 21.55 -7.60
N LEU A 53 1.50 20.47 -6.82
CA LEU A 53 2.13 20.41 -5.50
C LEU A 53 3.65 20.41 -5.62
N HIS A 54 4.18 19.67 -6.60
CA HIS A 54 5.60 19.62 -6.87
C HIS A 54 6.14 20.96 -7.41
N GLN A 55 5.41 21.60 -8.32
CA GLN A 55 5.76 22.94 -8.80
C GLN A 55 5.75 23.98 -7.67
N ARG A 56 4.77 23.90 -6.75
CA ARG A 56 4.71 24.78 -5.59
C ARG A 56 5.90 24.56 -4.65
N GLU A 57 6.23 23.29 -4.35
CA GLU A 57 7.42 22.96 -3.56
C GLU A 57 8.68 23.54 -4.18
N GLN A 58 8.95 23.25 -5.46
CA GLN A 58 10.15 23.74 -6.12
C GLN A 58 10.25 25.26 -6.08
N LYS A 59 9.13 25.95 -6.30
CA LYS A 59 9.08 27.42 -6.26
C LYS A 59 9.38 27.96 -4.86
N GLU A 60 8.67 27.48 -3.84
CA GLU A 60 8.83 27.96 -2.46
C GLU A 60 10.24 27.69 -1.92
N LEU A 61 10.82 26.53 -2.25
CA LEU A 61 12.19 26.20 -1.85
C LEU A 61 13.23 27.03 -2.62
N ALA A 62 13.06 27.26 -3.92
CA ALA A 62 13.97 28.08 -4.72
C ALA A 62 13.99 29.55 -4.30
N GLU A 63 12.89 30.06 -3.73
CA GLU A 63 12.79 31.41 -3.17
C GLU A 63 13.35 31.51 -1.74
N GLY A 64 13.94 30.43 -1.21
CA GLY A 64 14.47 30.37 0.17
C GLY A 64 13.39 30.26 1.25
N GLY A 65 12.16 29.94 0.86
CA GLY A 65 11.01 29.77 1.74
C GLY A 65 10.92 28.40 2.38
N VAL A 66 9.91 28.23 3.25
CA VAL A 66 9.54 26.95 3.84
C VAL A 66 8.30 26.44 3.11
N PHE A 67 8.41 25.27 2.49
CA PHE A 67 7.26 24.59 1.92
C PHE A 67 6.45 23.88 3.00
N GLU A 68 5.16 24.20 3.05
CA GLU A 68 4.22 23.60 4.00
C GLU A 68 3.14 22.78 3.27
N HIS A 69 2.97 21.52 3.66
CA HIS A 69 1.94 20.65 3.13
C HIS A 69 1.20 19.92 4.24
N VAL A 70 -0.12 19.95 4.20
CA VAL A 70 -1.00 19.16 5.07
C VAL A 70 -1.69 18.11 4.22
N GLY A 71 -1.43 16.84 4.52
CA GLY A 71 -2.15 15.69 3.98
C GLY A 71 -2.94 14.98 5.07
N THR A 72 -3.62 13.88 4.72
CA THR A 72 -4.23 12.95 5.66
C THR A 72 -3.63 11.56 5.46
N THR A 73 -3.55 10.74 6.51
CA THR A 73 -3.06 9.35 6.40
C THR A 73 -4.15 8.35 6.00
N GLY A 74 -5.38 8.82 5.81
CA GLY A 74 -6.56 8.00 5.56
C GLY A 74 -6.72 7.51 4.11
N TYR A 75 -7.85 6.84 3.87
CA TYR A 75 -8.25 6.35 2.55
C TYR A 75 -8.33 7.46 1.50
N ARG A 76 -7.87 7.18 0.27
CA ARG A 76 -7.89 8.16 -0.82
C ARG A 76 -8.46 7.60 -2.12
N ASN A 77 -9.57 8.18 -2.58
CA ASN A 77 -10.24 7.80 -3.84
C ASN A 77 -9.31 7.81 -5.07
N ARG A 78 -8.38 8.77 -5.15
CA ARG A 78 -7.41 8.82 -6.26
C ARG A 78 -6.45 7.62 -6.24
N ILE A 79 -6.05 7.15 -5.05
CA ILE A 79 -5.19 5.96 -4.90
C ILE A 79 -6.00 4.70 -5.22
N SER A 80 -7.21 4.58 -4.69
CA SER A 80 -8.16 3.51 -5.04
C SER A 80 -8.37 3.42 -6.55
N GLY A 81 -8.55 4.54 -7.25
CA GLY A 81 -8.69 4.57 -8.70
C GLY A 81 -7.43 4.12 -9.49
N VAL A 82 -6.23 4.29 -8.92
CA VAL A 82 -4.98 3.77 -9.52
C VAL A 82 -4.88 2.26 -9.32
N ILE A 83 -5.17 1.79 -8.09
CA ILE A 83 -5.22 0.37 -7.73
C ILE A 83 -6.25 -0.36 -8.59
N ASP A 84 -7.46 0.18 -8.72
CA ASP A 84 -8.55 -0.34 -9.55
C ASP A 84 -8.13 -0.55 -11.00
N LYS A 85 -7.37 0.41 -11.57
CA LYS A 85 -6.90 0.30 -12.95
C LYS A 85 -5.89 -0.83 -13.10
N GLY A 86 -4.94 -0.96 -12.19
CA GLY A 86 -3.95 -2.04 -12.22
C GLY A 86 -4.58 -3.41 -12.02
N ILE A 87 -5.52 -3.55 -11.09
CA ILE A 87 -6.22 -4.81 -10.85
C ILE A 87 -7.07 -5.23 -12.06
N LYS A 88 -7.65 -4.27 -12.80
CA LYS A 88 -8.34 -4.59 -14.06
C LYS A 88 -7.41 -5.20 -15.12
N GLN A 89 -6.16 -4.73 -15.21
CA GLN A 89 -5.14 -5.32 -16.09
C GLN A 89 -4.76 -6.74 -15.64
N LEU A 90 -4.50 -6.93 -14.34
CA LEU A 90 -4.22 -8.25 -13.76
C LEU A 90 -5.36 -9.23 -14.04
N LYS A 91 -6.61 -8.82 -13.76
CA LYS A 91 -7.80 -9.64 -13.99
C LYS A 91 -7.96 -10.05 -15.45
N ALA A 92 -7.66 -9.15 -16.40
CA ALA A 92 -7.80 -9.44 -17.82
C ALA A 92 -6.84 -10.55 -18.31
N GLN A 93 -5.71 -10.76 -17.63
CA GLN A 93 -4.70 -11.74 -18.05
C GLN A 93 -4.55 -12.95 -17.13
N LYS A 94 -5.04 -12.90 -15.87
CA LYS A 94 -4.91 -13.98 -14.88
C LYS A 94 -5.26 -15.37 -15.43
N GLU A 95 -6.38 -15.48 -16.15
CA GLU A 95 -6.82 -16.75 -16.74
C GLU A 95 -5.95 -17.17 -17.94
N ASN A 96 -5.55 -16.21 -18.79
CA ASN A 96 -4.74 -16.47 -19.98
C ASN A 96 -3.34 -16.98 -19.63
N THR A 97 -2.73 -16.41 -18.60
CA THR A 97 -1.40 -16.78 -18.11
C THR A 97 -1.44 -17.91 -17.08
N LYS A 98 -2.64 -18.35 -16.67
CA LYS A 98 -2.84 -19.35 -15.60
C LYS A 98 -2.05 -19.00 -14.33
N SER A 99 -2.09 -17.73 -13.93
CA SER A 99 -1.27 -17.23 -12.84
C SER A 99 -1.79 -17.67 -11.49
N ASP A 100 -0.89 -18.21 -10.68
CA ASP A 100 -1.12 -18.59 -9.29
C ASP A 100 -1.37 -17.34 -8.43
N PHE A 101 -0.55 -16.30 -8.64
CA PHE A 101 -0.60 -15.06 -7.88
C PHE A 101 -0.61 -13.82 -8.77
N CYS A 102 -1.29 -12.76 -8.31
CA CYS A 102 -1.30 -11.45 -8.95
C CYS A 102 -0.93 -10.36 -7.95
N LEU A 103 0.06 -9.54 -8.28
CA LEU A 103 0.59 -8.50 -7.42
C LEU A 103 0.58 -7.15 -8.11
N LEU A 104 0.41 -6.07 -7.34
CA LEU A 104 0.79 -4.74 -7.80
C LEU A 104 2.20 -4.40 -7.35
N PHE A 105 2.91 -3.64 -8.16
CA PHE A 105 4.19 -3.04 -7.82
C PHE A 105 4.03 -1.52 -7.86
N ILE A 106 3.87 -0.90 -6.70
CA ILE A 106 3.61 0.53 -6.58
C ILE A 106 4.88 1.27 -6.17
N VAL A 107 5.30 2.19 -7.04
CA VAL A 107 6.43 3.09 -6.76
C VAL A 107 5.89 4.45 -6.33
N ALA A 108 6.11 4.78 -5.07
CA ALA A 108 5.67 6.01 -4.41
C ALA A 108 6.76 7.09 -4.50
N ASN A 109 6.78 7.83 -5.62
CA ASN A 109 7.82 8.84 -5.95
C ASN A 109 7.38 10.28 -5.61
N GLY A 110 6.51 10.47 -4.63
CA GLY A 110 5.99 11.80 -4.25
C GLY A 110 7.00 12.72 -3.53
N VAL A 111 6.58 13.97 -3.37
CA VAL A 111 7.11 15.00 -2.46
C VAL A 111 6.90 14.59 -1.00
N ALA A 112 5.71 14.06 -0.66
CA ALA A 112 5.34 13.63 0.69
C ALA A 112 5.25 12.09 0.78
N GLN A 113 6.36 11.40 0.48
CA GLN A 113 6.37 9.94 0.34
C GLN A 113 5.88 9.19 1.58
N GLY A 114 6.23 9.67 2.79
CA GLY A 114 5.71 9.09 4.04
C GLY A 114 4.19 9.12 4.09
N THR A 115 3.58 10.28 3.82
CA THR A 115 2.11 10.42 3.73
C THR A 115 1.53 9.53 2.65
N GLN A 116 2.19 9.44 1.50
CA GLN A 116 1.69 8.65 0.38
C GLN A 116 1.71 7.15 0.69
N ALA A 117 2.78 6.64 1.33
CA ALA A 117 2.86 5.25 1.77
C ALA A 117 1.76 4.92 2.79
N GLU A 118 1.57 5.78 3.80
CA GLU A 118 0.50 5.61 4.80
C GLU A 118 -0.89 5.64 4.16
N GLN A 119 -1.13 6.53 3.19
CA GLN A 119 -2.39 6.57 2.44
C GLN A 119 -2.60 5.30 1.58
N ILE A 120 -1.54 4.75 0.98
CA ILE A 120 -1.61 3.50 0.20
C ILE A 120 -1.99 2.35 1.13
N ILE A 121 -1.31 2.22 2.27
CA ILE A 121 -1.61 1.21 3.29
C ILE A 121 -3.05 1.36 3.79
N SER A 122 -3.47 2.58 4.14
CA SER A 122 -4.84 2.84 4.58
C SER A 122 -5.89 2.57 3.49
N THR A 123 -5.56 2.80 2.22
CA THR A 123 -6.46 2.49 1.10
C THR A 123 -6.55 0.99 0.82
N LEU A 124 -5.43 0.27 0.90
CA LEU A 124 -5.38 -1.18 0.70
C LEU A 124 -6.12 -1.91 1.80
N TYR A 125 -5.81 -1.62 3.06
CA TYR A 125 -6.38 -2.32 4.21
C TYR A 125 -7.60 -1.65 4.84
N GLY A 126 -8.03 -0.48 4.36
CA GLY A 126 -9.14 0.26 4.98
C GLY A 126 -8.83 0.66 6.42
N ARG A 127 -7.62 1.16 6.67
CA ARG A 127 -7.13 1.49 8.01
C ARG A 127 -7.74 2.80 8.52
N LYS A 128 -8.09 2.80 9.79
CA LYS A 128 -8.36 3.99 10.63
C LYS A 128 -7.50 3.92 11.88
N TYR A 129 -7.39 5.03 12.60
CA TYR A 129 -6.75 5.06 13.91
C TYR A 129 -7.79 5.16 15.01
N ILE A 130 -7.54 4.44 16.10
CA ILE A 130 -8.38 4.41 17.29
C ILE A 130 -7.61 5.05 18.44
N ILE A 131 -8.22 6.07 19.05
CA ILE A 131 -7.75 6.63 20.32
C ILE A 131 -8.72 6.15 21.39
N ASP A 132 -8.23 5.33 22.31
CA ASP A 132 -8.92 4.97 23.54
C ASP A 132 -8.56 5.98 24.63
N PHE A 133 -9.56 6.70 25.15
CA PHE A 133 -9.34 7.74 26.15
C PHE A 133 -9.07 7.20 27.56
N GLU A 134 -9.39 5.93 27.80
CA GLU A 134 -9.13 5.27 29.08
C GLU A 134 -7.79 4.51 29.07
N SER A 135 -7.19 4.32 27.89
CA SER A 135 -5.88 3.71 27.74
C SER A 135 -4.80 4.54 28.43
N GLN A 136 -3.88 3.87 29.12
CA GLN A 136 -2.69 4.52 29.67
C GLN A 136 -1.65 4.86 28.60
N SER A 137 -1.84 4.38 27.37
CA SER A 137 -1.00 4.76 26.23
C SER A 137 -1.48 6.08 25.64
N SER A 138 -0.54 6.98 25.35
CA SER A 138 -0.81 8.18 24.55
C SER A 138 -0.86 7.91 23.04
N GLU A 139 -0.65 6.66 22.61
CA GLU A 139 -0.55 6.29 21.20
C GLU A 139 -1.89 5.80 20.67
N ALA A 140 -2.20 6.21 19.43
CA ALA A 140 -3.35 5.69 18.72
C ALA A 140 -3.05 4.30 18.13
N SER A 141 -3.95 3.35 18.31
CA SER A 141 -3.86 2.03 17.72
C SER A 141 -4.33 2.05 16.26
N SER A 142 -3.64 1.32 15.39
CA SER A 142 -4.12 1.10 14.04
C SER A 142 -5.24 0.08 14.03
N CYS A 143 -6.37 0.41 13.40
CA CYS A 143 -7.47 -0.51 13.17
C CYS A 143 -7.66 -0.75 11.67
N TYR A 144 -7.43 -2.00 11.25
CA TYR A 144 -7.52 -2.42 9.86
C TYR A 144 -8.92 -2.96 9.53
N TYR A 145 -9.30 -2.82 8.26
CA TYR A 145 -10.65 -3.07 7.76
C TYR A 145 -11.76 -2.27 8.47
N ALA A 146 -11.42 -1.19 9.17
CA ALA A 146 -12.38 -0.27 9.78
C ALA A 146 -13.10 0.61 8.74
N TYR A 147 -12.60 0.66 7.51
CA TYR A 147 -13.17 1.41 6.40
C TYR A 147 -13.08 0.64 5.08
N HIS A 148 -13.42 1.28 3.96
CA HIS A 148 -13.27 0.71 2.62
C HIS A 148 -11.83 0.22 2.36
N SER A 149 -11.71 -1.01 1.88
CA SER A 149 -10.43 -1.68 1.62
C SER A 149 -10.40 -2.22 0.19
N GLU A 150 -9.35 -1.85 -0.55
CA GLU A 150 -9.12 -2.40 -1.89
C GLU A 150 -8.72 -3.88 -1.84
N PHE A 151 -8.01 -4.33 -0.80
CA PHE A 151 -7.72 -5.74 -0.60
C PHE A 151 -8.96 -6.59 -0.39
N PHE A 152 -9.92 -6.12 0.40
CA PHE A 152 -11.21 -6.81 0.55
C PHE A 152 -12.02 -6.80 -0.74
N LYS A 153 -12.12 -5.63 -1.40
CA LYS A 153 -12.88 -5.44 -2.65
C LYS A 153 -12.39 -6.34 -3.78
N HIS A 154 -11.08 -6.48 -3.94
CA HIS A 154 -10.43 -7.21 -5.03
C HIS A 154 -9.79 -8.53 -4.63
N ARG A 155 -10.17 -9.07 -3.47
CA ARG A 155 -9.58 -10.27 -2.88
C ARG A 155 -9.46 -11.48 -3.81
N ASN A 156 -10.39 -11.65 -4.76
CA ASN A 156 -10.34 -12.78 -5.70
C ASN A 156 -9.26 -12.63 -6.79
N ILE A 157 -8.68 -11.45 -6.93
CA ILE A 157 -7.68 -11.15 -7.96
C ILE A 157 -6.31 -10.93 -7.34
N ILE A 158 -6.18 -10.02 -6.38
CA ILE A 158 -4.88 -9.54 -5.88
C ILE A 158 -4.43 -10.24 -4.59
N ASP A 159 -3.18 -10.69 -4.56
CA ASP A 159 -2.59 -11.44 -3.44
C ASP A 159 -1.66 -10.58 -2.58
N GLY A 160 -1.18 -9.46 -3.13
CA GLY A 160 -0.33 -8.53 -2.41
C GLY A 160 0.11 -7.33 -3.25
N VAL A 161 0.83 -6.42 -2.61
CA VAL A 161 1.37 -5.20 -3.22
C VAL A 161 2.79 -4.97 -2.74
N PHE A 162 3.74 -4.89 -3.67
CA PHE A 162 5.02 -4.26 -3.38
C PHE A 162 4.81 -2.74 -3.31
N LEU A 163 5.17 -2.13 -2.20
CA LEU A 163 5.19 -0.69 -2.02
C LEU A 163 6.63 -0.23 -1.84
N ILE A 164 7.08 0.61 -2.76
CA ILE A 164 8.44 1.11 -2.84
C ILE A 164 8.40 2.60 -2.54
N THR A 165 9.17 3.01 -1.54
CA THR A 165 9.47 4.41 -1.26
C THR A 165 10.97 4.65 -1.46
N ASN A 166 11.43 5.89 -1.33
CA ASN A 166 12.87 6.20 -1.32
C ASN A 166 13.66 5.53 -0.18
N ARG A 167 12.99 5.07 0.88
CA ARG A 167 13.63 4.53 2.09
C ARG A 167 13.57 3.01 2.18
N ASN A 168 12.49 2.41 1.69
CA ASN A 168 12.20 1.01 1.92
C ASN A 168 11.34 0.40 0.82
N VAL A 169 11.46 -0.92 0.70
CA VAL A 169 10.51 -1.78 -0.03
C VAL A 169 9.81 -2.65 1.00
N VAL A 170 8.48 -2.65 0.93
CA VAL A 170 7.63 -3.53 1.75
C VAL A 170 6.69 -4.30 0.83
N LEU A 171 6.51 -5.59 1.09
CA LEU A 171 5.47 -6.39 0.49
C LEU A 171 4.27 -6.47 1.45
N LEU A 172 3.17 -5.83 1.05
CA LEU A 172 1.89 -5.85 1.75
C LEU A 172 1.09 -7.08 1.30
N VAL A 173 0.80 -8.00 2.21
CA VAL A 173 0.09 -9.26 1.91
C VAL A 173 -1.42 -9.08 2.06
N ASN A 174 -2.21 -9.57 1.10
CA ASN A 174 -3.66 -9.57 1.18
C ASN A 174 -4.19 -10.80 1.93
N ASP A 175 -4.44 -10.68 3.23
CA ASP A 175 -5.04 -11.74 4.05
C ASP A 175 -6.50 -12.07 3.71
N LYS A 176 -7.14 -11.27 2.85
CA LYS A 176 -8.49 -11.57 2.34
C LYS A 176 -8.46 -12.38 1.05
N SER A 177 -7.30 -12.54 0.40
CA SER A 177 -7.19 -13.38 -0.80
C SER A 177 -7.54 -14.84 -0.46
N PRO A 178 -8.31 -15.54 -1.31
CA PRO A 178 -8.53 -16.97 -1.13
C PRO A 178 -7.24 -17.78 -1.27
N ASN A 179 -6.21 -17.23 -1.92
CA ASN A 179 -4.90 -17.85 -2.10
C ASN A 179 -3.91 -17.43 -0.99
N TYR A 180 -4.36 -16.78 0.09
CA TYR A 180 -3.47 -16.24 1.13
C TYR A 180 -2.53 -17.31 1.72
N THR A 181 -3.08 -18.48 2.06
CA THR A 181 -2.31 -19.57 2.67
C THR A 181 -1.25 -20.10 1.72
N GLU A 182 -1.63 -20.31 0.45
CA GLU A 182 -0.74 -20.77 -0.62
C GLU A 182 0.33 -19.72 -0.93
N PHE A 183 -0.04 -18.44 -0.98
CA PHE A 183 0.90 -17.34 -1.21
C PHE A 183 1.93 -17.23 -0.09
N LYS A 184 1.49 -17.36 1.17
CA LYS A 184 2.37 -17.39 2.36
C LYS A 184 3.38 -18.54 2.33
N ALA A 185 2.98 -19.68 1.80
CA ALA A 185 3.84 -20.87 1.68
C ALA A 185 4.66 -20.91 0.37
N SER A 186 4.45 -19.96 -0.55
CA SER A 186 5.03 -20.01 -1.90
C SER A 186 6.54 -19.86 -1.93
N SER A 187 7.15 -20.51 -2.92
CA SER A 187 8.55 -20.36 -3.27
C SER A 187 8.84 -18.92 -3.66
N PHE A 188 7.93 -18.27 -4.40
CA PHE A 188 8.00 -16.85 -4.72
C PHE A 188 8.16 -15.97 -3.48
N LEU A 189 7.26 -16.06 -2.48
CA LEU A 189 7.34 -15.21 -1.28
C LEU A 189 8.61 -15.52 -0.48
N SER A 190 9.01 -16.79 -0.38
CA SER A 190 10.20 -17.23 0.37
C SER A 190 11.50 -16.55 -0.09
N LYS A 191 11.58 -16.15 -1.38
CA LYS A 191 12.76 -15.45 -1.95
C LYS A 191 12.98 -14.07 -1.32
N PHE A 192 11.95 -13.47 -0.73
CA PHE A 192 11.95 -12.13 -0.13
C PHE A 192 12.02 -12.14 1.41
N VAL A 193 11.61 -13.23 2.05
CA VAL A 193 11.59 -13.36 3.52
C VAL A 193 12.98 -13.07 4.10
N GLY A 194 13.02 -12.20 5.12
CA GLY A 194 14.26 -11.80 5.80
C GLY A 194 15.14 -10.82 5.01
N LYS A 195 14.75 -10.43 3.79
CA LYS A 195 15.51 -9.50 2.95
C LYS A 195 14.80 -8.17 2.70
N ILE A 196 13.47 -8.15 2.79
CA ILE A 196 12.64 -6.95 2.72
C ILE A 196 11.59 -6.96 3.84
N GLY A 197 10.93 -5.82 4.05
CA GLY A 197 9.77 -5.78 4.94
C GLY A 197 8.62 -6.59 4.35
N ILE A 198 7.99 -7.45 5.16
CA ILE A 198 6.74 -8.11 4.81
C ILE A 198 5.71 -7.65 5.83
N PHE A 199 4.68 -6.99 5.33
CA PHE A 199 3.54 -6.55 6.13
C PHE A 199 2.43 -7.58 5.93
N ASP A 200 2.19 -8.40 6.94
CA ASP A 200 1.12 -9.38 6.97
C ASP A 200 0.26 -9.11 8.20
N LEU A 201 -1.00 -8.74 7.97
CA LEU A 201 -1.90 -8.33 9.03
C LEU A 201 -2.21 -9.45 10.02
N VAL A 202 -2.25 -10.71 9.57
CA VAL A 202 -2.49 -11.87 10.45
C VAL A 202 -1.31 -12.04 11.41
N ASP A 203 -0.08 -11.91 10.90
CA ASP A 203 1.12 -11.97 11.74
C ASP A 203 1.19 -10.78 12.70
N LEU A 204 0.78 -9.58 12.26
CA LEU A 204 0.78 -8.37 13.08
C LEU A 204 -0.26 -8.40 14.20
N GLU A 205 -1.48 -8.89 13.94
CA GLU A 205 -2.53 -9.03 14.96
C GLU A 205 -2.09 -9.93 16.13
N THR A 206 -1.22 -10.92 15.86
CA THR A 206 -0.68 -11.79 16.91
C THR A 206 0.50 -11.20 17.69
N LYS A 207 1.19 -10.18 17.14
CA LYS A 207 2.48 -9.67 17.67
C LYS A 207 2.42 -8.23 18.18
N GLU A 208 1.51 -7.42 17.64
CA GLU A 208 1.41 -5.99 17.89
C GLU A 208 0.01 -5.61 18.39
N ASN A 209 -0.11 -4.40 18.95
CA ASN A 209 -1.38 -3.85 19.42
C ASN A 209 -2.21 -3.26 18.25
N VAL A 210 -2.44 -4.08 17.22
CA VAL A 210 -3.28 -3.72 16.07
C VAL A 210 -4.70 -4.28 16.27
N MET A 211 -5.68 -3.52 15.81
CA MET A 211 -7.09 -3.89 15.85
C MET A 211 -7.56 -4.29 14.44
N VAL A 212 -8.53 -5.19 14.36
CA VAL A 212 -9.10 -5.66 13.11
C VAL A 212 -10.62 -5.68 13.22
N ALA A 213 -11.30 -5.02 12.29
CA ALA A 213 -12.74 -5.09 12.12
C ALA A 213 -13.09 -6.29 11.23
N ASP A 214 -13.19 -7.47 11.83
CA ASP A 214 -13.54 -8.76 11.24
C ASP A 214 -15.05 -9.06 11.29
N CYS A 215 -15.85 -8.06 10.92
CA CYS A 215 -17.31 -8.17 10.84
C CYS A 215 -17.84 -7.97 9.42
N ASP A 216 -19.04 -8.49 9.17
CA ASP A 216 -19.77 -8.33 7.90
C ASP A 216 -20.52 -6.99 7.77
N ILE A 217 -20.33 -6.06 8.72
CA ILE A 217 -21.00 -4.76 8.72
C ILE A 217 -20.58 -3.96 7.48
N PRO A 218 -21.50 -3.44 6.67
CA PRO A 218 -21.14 -2.58 5.53
C PRO A 218 -20.29 -1.40 5.98
N ARG A 219 -19.14 -1.18 5.34
CA ARG A 219 -18.18 -0.11 5.71
C ARG A 219 -18.71 1.31 5.49
N SER A 220 -19.83 1.45 4.78
CA SER A 220 -20.59 2.70 4.69
C SER A 220 -21.34 3.04 5.97
N ASN A 221 -21.54 2.08 6.89
CA ASN A 221 -22.12 2.33 8.21
C ASN A 221 -21.00 2.47 9.25
N GLU A 222 -20.30 3.60 9.18
CA GLU A 222 -19.11 3.87 10.00
C GLU A 222 -19.40 3.78 11.50
N GLU A 223 -20.56 4.25 11.97
CA GLU A 223 -20.94 4.17 13.38
C GLU A 223 -21.13 2.72 13.86
N ALA A 224 -21.75 1.86 13.05
CA ALA A 224 -21.90 0.44 13.42
C ALA A 224 -20.55 -0.30 13.42
N VAL A 225 -19.65 0.02 12.48
CA VAL A 225 -18.28 -0.53 12.46
C VAL A 225 -17.51 -0.05 13.70
N LYS A 226 -17.61 1.24 14.03
CA LYS A 226 -16.99 1.80 15.23
C LYS A 226 -17.50 1.12 16.49
N GLN A 227 -18.82 0.97 16.64
CA GLN A 227 -19.42 0.31 17.80
C GLN A 227 -18.92 -1.14 17.92
N TYR A 228 -18.88 -1.88 16.81
CA TYR A 228 -18.33 -3.23 16.80
C TYR A 228 -16.88 -3.29 17.29
N ILE A 229 -16.02 -2.39 16.81
CA ILE A 229 -14.61 -2.31 17.24
C ILE A 229 -14.53 -1.99 18.73
N PHE A 230 -15.32 -1.02 19.20
CA PHE A 230 -15.30 -0.58 20.59
C PHE A 230 -15.76 -1.70 21.52
N ASP A 231 -16.81 -2.44 21.14
CA ASP A 231 -17.28 -3.60 21.88
C ASP A 231 -16.24 -4.74 21.87
N LYS A 232 -15.67 -5.07 20.69
CA LYS A 232 -14.66 -6.14 20.54
C LYS A 232 -13.42 -5.91 21.39
N TYR A 233 -12.95 -4.66 21.46
CA TYR A 233 -11.72 -4.29 22.16
C TYR A 233 -11.96 -3.62 23.52
N SER A 234 -13.20 -3.63 24.03
CA SER A 234 -13.59 -3.06 25.33
C SER A 234 -13.23 -1.57 25.51
N ILE A 235 -13.43 -0.77 24.46
CA ILE A 235 -13.19 0.68 24.47
C ILE A 235 -14.48 1.38 24.89
N GLU A 236 -14.50 1.94 26.11
CA GLU A 236 -15.68 2.64 26.62
C GLU A 236 -15.86 4.02 25.98
N ARG A 237 -14.76 4.77 25.81
CA ARG A 237 -14.76 6.11 25.23
C ARG A 237 -13.54 6.31 24.35
N GLY A 238 -13.77 6.78 23.13
CA GLY A 238 -12.70 6.98 22.18
C GLY A 238 -13.13 7.59 20.87
N MET A 239 -12.17 7.74 19.97
CA MET A 239 -12.36 8.26 18.62
C MET A 239 -11.80 7.32 17.57
N MET A 240 -12.46 7.27 16.42
CA MET A 240 -11.98 6.63 15.20
C MET A 240 -11.77 7.72 14.15
N LEU A 241 -10.53 7.91 13.68
CA LEU A 241 -10.20 9.04 12.80
C LEU A 241 -9.07 8.71 11.81
N ASP A 242 -8.92 9.59 10.83
CA ASP A 242 -7.69 9.73 10.04
C ASP A 242 -6.86 10.86 10.64
N PHE A 243 -5.54 10.67 10.76
CA PHE A 243 -4.68 11.76 11.23
C PHE A 243 -4.30 12.70 10.10
N PRO A 244 -4.34 14.02 10.32
CA PRO A 244 -3.64 14.96 9.45
C PRO A 244 -2.13 14.75 9.60
N GLN A 245 -1.41 14.86 8.49
CA GLN A 245 0.04 14.81 8.47
C GLN A 245 0.56 16.14 7.92
N TYR A 246 1.36 16.81 8.75
CA TYR A 246 2.01 18.06 8.42
C TYR A 246 3.44 17.77 7.96
N SER A 247 3.82 18.34 6.82
CA SER A 247 5.16 18.28 6.26
C SER A 247 5.68 19.68 6.05
N PHE A 248 6.84 19.97 6.64
CA PHE A 248 7.58 21.20 6.46
C PHE A 248 8.91 20.87 5.81
N LYS A 249 9.28 21.60 4.76
CA LYS A 249 10.56 21.44 4.07
C LYS A 249 11.19 22.80 3.87
N ALA A 250 12.50 22.87 4.12
CA ALA A 250 13.32 24.01 3.78
C ALA A 250 14.57 23.50 3.07
N GLN A 251 15.06 24.26 2.09
CA GLN A 251 16.32 24.00 1.42
C GLN A 251 17.34 25.04 1.89
N ILE A 252 18.51 24.57 2.31
CA ILE A 252 19.62 25.45 2.65
C ILE A 252 20.69 25.20 1.60
N ASP A 253 20.91 26.19 0.74
CA ASP A 253 22.04 26.16 -0.17
C ASP A 253 23.30 26.45 0.66
N ALA A 254 24.12 25.43 0.85
CA ALA A 254 25.44 25.58 1.46
C ALA A 254 26.37 26.25 0.42
N THR A 255 26.27 27.56 0.26
CA THR A 255 27.32 28.35 -0.38
C THR A 255 28.47 28.52 0.62
N GLU A 256 29.53 27.74 0.40
CA GLU A 256 30.94 27.88 0.85
C GLU A 256 31.21 28.56 2.21
N ILE A 257 31.77 27.79 3.16
CA ILE A 257 32.63 28.33 4.24
C ILE A 257 34.06 28.38 3.72
#